data_AF-A0A3P7IJ09-F1
#
_entry.id   AF-A0A3P7IJ09-F1
#
_cell.length_a   1.000
_cell.length_b   1.000
_cell.length_c   1.000
_cell.angle_alpha   90.00
_cell.angle_beta   90.00
_cell.angle_gamma   90.00
#
_symmetry.space_group_name_H-M   'P 1'
#
loop_
_entity.id
_entity.type
_entity.pdbx_description
1 polymer ?
#
loop_
_entity_poly.entity_id
_entity_poly.type
_entity_poly.pdbx_seq_one_letter_code
_entity_poly.pdbx_strand_id
1 'polypeptide(L)'
;MDALLKTKLISDVKDCDFSRCGRTDRGVSAFKQVAALVVRSADTSGKFVFWPESTDQTLIDNYPKKEELSYLKMLNGVLPKNMSVFAWAPVPRDFSARHACSMRIYKYSMPKANLNIERMRRAGALLVGIHDFRNFCQVSQNLQLCL
;
A
#
# COMPACT_ATOMS: atom_id res chain seq x y z
N MET A 1 -3.45 11.04 -2.92
CA MET A 1 -4.60 10.60 -3.75
C MET A 1 -4.71 11.44 -5.02
N ASP A 2 -4.22 12.68 -5.02
CA ASP A 2 -4.28 13.62 -6.14
C ASP A 2 -3.76 13.07 -7.47
N ALA A 3 -2.68 12.28 -7.46
CA ALA A 3 -2.17 11.63 -8.67
C ALA A 3 -3.20 10.70 -9.32
N LEU A 4 -3.97 9.95 -8.53
CA LEU A 4 -5.02 9.05 -9.02
C LEU A 4 -6.20 9.84 -9.61
N LEU A 5 -6.59 10.94 -8.94
CA LEU A 5 -7.64 11.85 -9.44
C LEU A 5 -7.20 12.55 -10.74
N LYS A 6 -5.97 13.09 -10.77
CA LYS A 6 -5.40 13.79 -11.94
C LYS A 6 -5.28 12.88 -13.16
N THR A 7 -4.96 11.59 -12.95
CA THR A 7 -4.89 10.58 -14.01
C THR A 7 -6.25 9.95 -14.33
N LYS A 8 -7.32 10.39 -13.64
CA LYS A 8 -8.68 9.87 -13.74
C LYS A 8 -8.75 8.36 -13.53
N LEU A 9 -7.87 7.81 -12.69
CA LEU A 9 -7.91 6.41 -12.30
C LEU A 9 -9.00 6.13 -11.26
N ILE A 10 -9.34 7.15 -10.47
CA ILE A 10 -10.47 7.15 -9.54
C ILE A 10 -11.30 8.42 -9.75
N SER A 11 -12.60 8.35 -9.46
CA SER A 11 -13.52 9.49 -9.45
C SER A 11 -13.53 10.21 -8.10
N ASP A 12 -13.58 9.43 -7.02
CA ASP A 12 -13.55 9.90 -5.63
C ASP A 12 -12.56 9.04 -4.82
N VAL A 13 -11.97 9.64 -3.80
CA VAL A 13 -11.11 8.97 -2.81
C VAL A 13 -11.88 7.99 -1.95
N LYS A 14 -13.18 8.23 -1.73
CA LYS A 14 -14.04 7.38 -0.90
C LYS A 14 -14.41 6.07 -1.58
N ASP A 15 -14.45 6.05 -2.91
CA ASP A 15 -14.99 4.93 -3.69
C ASP A 15 -13.90 4.00 -4.25
N CYS A 16 -12.66 4.11 -3.76
CA CYS A 16 -11.53 3.37 -4.30
C CYS A 16 -11.01 2.25 -3.37
N ASP A 17 -11.75 1.89 -2.32
CA ASP A 17 -11.42 0.81 -1.37
C ASP A 17 -9.93 0.79 -0.95
N PHE A 18 -9.40 1.97 -0.64
CA PHE A 18 -7.97 2.14 -0.43
C PHE A 18 -7.48 1.41 0.82
N SER A 19 -6.51 0.51 0.65
CA SER A 19 -5.78 -0.14 1.72
C SER A 19 -4.26 -0.07 1.49
N ARG A 20 -3.48 -0.16 2.57
CA ARG A 20 -2.01 -0.11 2.54
C ARG A 20 -1.40 -1.03 3.58
N CYS A 21 -0.28 -1.68 3.27
CA CYS A 21 0.41 -2.54 4.24
C CYS A 21 1.00 -1.69 5.38
N GLY A 22 2.00 -0.85 5.12
CA GLY A 22 2.66 -0.07 6.15
C GLY A 22 1.99 1.28 6.43
N ARG A 23 1.75 1.62 7.71
CA ARG A 23 1.56 3.01 8.14
C ARG A 23 2.92 3.50 8.60
N THR A 24 3.51 4.42 7.84
CA THR A 24 4.81 5.02 8.16
C THR A 24 4.61 6.35 8.87
N ASP A 25 5.38 6.57 9.93
CA ASP A 25 5.36 7.84 10.66
C ASP A 25 6.02 8.96 9.86
N ARG A 26 5.81 10.20 10.32
CA ARG A 26 6.39 11.38 9.69
C ARG A 26 7.91 11.27 9.63
N GLY A 27 8.48 11.48 8.43
CA GLY A 27 9.92 11.40 8.19
C GLY A 27 10.45 9.99 7.92
N VAL A 28 9.60 8.96 7.98
CA VAL A 28 9.98 7.58 7.64
C VAL A 28 9.86 7.36 6.14
N SER A 29 10.97 7.00 5.50
CA SER A 29 10.99 6.54 4.12
C SER A 29 10.41 5.13 4.00
N ALA A 30 9.77 4.83 2.86
CA ALA A 30 9.28 3.49 2.55
C ALA A 30 9.88 3.00 1.24
N PHE A 31 10.44 1.80 1.25
CA PHE A 31 10.83 1.07 0.05
C PHE A 31 9.91 -0.14 -0.08
N LYS A 32 9.38 -0.38 -1.28
CA LYS A 32 8.38 -1.45 -1.56
C LYS A 32 7.13 -1.38 -0.68
N GLN A 33 6.62 -0.17 -0.43
CA GLN A 33 5.28 -0.03 0.12
C GLN A 33 4.24 -0.65 -0.83
N VAL A 34 3.27 -1.37 -0.26
CA VAL A 34 2.18 -1.99 -1.00
C VAL A 34 0.87 -1.30 -0.64
N ALA A 35 0.11 -0.91 -1.66
CA ALA A 35 -1.25 -0.41 -1.54
C ALA A 35 -2.16 -1.18 -2.51
N ALA A 36 -3.43 -1.33 -2.13
CA ALA A 36 -4.49 -1.87 -2.96
C ALA A 36 -5.61 -0.84 -3.04
N LEU A 37 -6.22 -0.74 -4.21
CA LEU A 37 -7.28 0.20 -4.52
C LEU A 37 -8.06 -0.28 -5.75
N VAL A 38 -9.33 0.10 -5.82
CA VAL A 38 -10.15 -0.03 -7.02
C VAL A 38 -9.86 1.15 -7.93
N VAL A 39 -9.53 0.86 -9.19
CA VAL A 39 -9.27 1.86 -10.23
C VAL A 39 -10.02 1.48 -11.50
N ARG A 40 -10.23 2.45 -12.38
CA ARG A 40 -10.76 2.13 -13.71
C ARG A 40 -9.80 1.25 -14.50
N SER A 41 -10.38 0.36 -15.30
CA SER A 41 -9.70 -0.50 -16.26
C SER A 41 -10.18 -0.17 -17.68
N ALA A 42 -9.33 -0.39 -18.66
CA ALA A 42 -9.71 -0.40 -20.08
C ALA A 42 -9.92 -1.82 -20.63
N ASP A 43 -9.44 -2.85 -19.93
CA ASP A 43 -9.56 -4.25 -20.32
C ASP A 43 -10.74 -4.92 -19.62
N THR A 44 -11.82 -5.12 -20.36
CA THR A 44 -13.05 -5.74 -19.84
C THR A 44 -12.94 -7.25 -19.58
N SER A 45 -11.88 -7.88 -20.10
CA SER A 45 -11.60 -9.31 -19.90
C SER A 45 -10.51 -9.57 -18.86
N GLY A 46 -10.01 -8.51 -18.23
CA GLY A 46 -8.94 -8.57 -17.25
C GLY A 46 -9.32 -9.37 -16.01
N LYS A 47 -8.33 -10.04 -15.40
CA LYS A 47 -8.53 -10.80 -14.17
C LYS A 47 -9.01 -9.86 -13.05
N PHE A 48 -10.07 -10.25 -12.35
CA PHE A 48 -10.69 -9.48 -11.25
C PHE A 48 -11.27 -8.12 -11.66
N VAL A 49 -11.42 -7.86 -12.95
CA VAL A 49 -12.19 -6.71 -13.43
C VAL A 49 -13.67 -6.98 -13.22
N PHE A 50 -14.40 -5.96 -12.79
CA PHE A 50 -15.83 -6.05 -12.54
C PHE A 50 -16.53 -4.75 -12.97
N TRP A 51 -17.82 -4.88 -13.28
CA TRP A 51 -18.71 -3.75 -13.49
C TRP A 51 -19.50 -3.48 -12.21
N PRO A 52 -19.80 -2.22 -11.87
CA PRO A 52 -20.79 -1.91 -10.84
C PRO A 52 -22.12 -2.58 -11.16
N GLU A 53 -22.83 -3.09 -10.14
CA GLU A 53 -24.11 -3.80 -10.31
C GLU A 53 -25.19 -2.95 -11.00
N SER A 54 -25.09 -1.63 -10.90
CA SER A 54 -26.01 -0.67 -11.54
C SER A 54 -25.70 -0.40 -13.02
N THR A 55 -24.71 -1.07 -13.61
CA THR A 55 -24.30 -0.81 -15.01
C THR A 55 -25.26 -1.49 -15.98
N ASP A 56 -25.73 -0.75 -16.98
CA ASP A 56 -26.59 -1.28 -18.03
C ASP A 56 -25.88 -2.37 -18.84
N GLN A 57 -26.53 -3.51 -19.03
CA GLN A 57 -25.98 -4.64 -19.78
C GLN A 57 -25.64 -4.28 -21.23
N THR A 58 -26.42 -3.42 -21.86
CA THR A 58 -26.15 -2.96 -23.24
C THR A 58 -24.84 -2.19 -23.35
N LEU A 59 -24.45 -1.47 -22.30
CA LEU A 59 -23.18 -0.76 -22.21
C LEU A 59 -22.01 -1.73 -22.05
N ILE A 60 -22.19 -2.77 -21.24
CA ILE A 60 -21.18 -3.82 -21.02
C ILE A 60 -20.91 -4.57 -22.33
N ASP A 61 -21.97 -4.96 -23.03
CA ASP A 61 -21.88 -5.75 -24.27
C ASP A 61 -21.22 -4.97 -25.42
N ASN A 62 -21.45 -3.65 -25.48
CA ASN A 62 -20.90 -2.77 -26.52
C ASN A 62 -19.56 -2.12 -26.15
N TYR A 63 -19.02 -2.38 -24.95
CA TYR A 63 -17.77 -1.74 -24.54
C TYR A 63 -16.60 -2.26 -25.38
N PRO A 64 -15.79 -1.37 -26.01
CA PRO A 64 -14.72 -1.79 -26.89
C PRO A 64 -13.63 -2.53 -26.11
N LYS A 65 -13.22 -3.70 -26.61
CA LYS A 65 -12.05 -4.42 -26.08
C LYS A 65 -10.79 -3.61 -26.35
N LYS A 66 -10.09 -3.22 -25.29
CA LYS A 66 -8.85 -2.45 -25.34
C LYS A 66 -7.81 -3.13 -24.45
N GLU A 67 -6.55 -2.86 -24.76
CA GLU A 67 -5.47 -3.20 -23.84
C GLU A 67 -5.56 -2.35 -22.56
N GLU A 68 -5.05 -2.91 -21.48
CA GLU A 68 -5.06 -2.25 -20.18
C GLU A 68 -4.24 -0.95 -20.18
N LEU A 69 -4.64 -0.02 -19.32
CA LEU A 69 -3.96 1.24 -19.11
C LEU A 69 -2.53 1.03 -18.60
N SER A 70 -1.60 1.85 -19.11
CA SER A 70 -0.23 1.89 -18.63
C SER A 70 -0.12 2.61 -17.28
N TYR A 71 -0.64 1.99 -16.20
CA TYR A 71 -0.75 2.60 -14.87
C TYR A 71 0.57 3.19 -14.35
N LEU A 72 1.69 2.49 -14.55
CA LEU A 72 3.00 2.97 -14.10
C LEU A 72 3.40 4.27 -14.80
N LYS A 73 3.21 4.35 -16.13
CA LYS A 73 3.53 5.54 -16.91
C LYS A 73 2.63 6.71 -16.53
N MET A 74 1.34 6.45 -16.36
CA MET A 74 0.35 7.47 -15.95
C MET A 74 0.68 8.04 -14.57
N LEU A 75 0.91 7.18 -13.58
CA LEU A 75 1.20 7.61 -12.20
C LEU A 75 2.56 8.28 -12.08
N ASN A 76 3.62 7.66 -12.59
CA ASN A 76 4.98 8.23 -12.50
C ASN A 76 5.12 9.53 -13.32
N GLY A 77 4.26 9.76 -14.31
CA GLY A 77 4.23 11.03 -15.05
C GLY A 77 3.67 12.22 -14.26
N VAL A 78 2.92 11.98 -13.17
CA VAL A 78 2.31 13.03 -12.33
C VAL A 78 2.84 13.07 -10.90
N LEU A 79 3.50 11.99 -10.45
CA LEU A 79 4.10 11.91 -9.12
C LEU A 79 5.35 12.78 -9.02
N PRO A 80 5.68 13.27 -7.80
CA PRO A 80 6.93 14.00 -7.58
C PRO A 80 8.14 13.07 -7.72
N LYS A 81 9.33 13.63 -8.02
CA LYS A 81 10.56 12.87 -8.29
C LYS A 81 11.02 11.93 -7.15
N ASN A 82 10.57 12.16 -5.93
CA ASN A 82 10.89 11.36 -4.76
C ASN A 82 9.87 10.23 -4.47
N MET A 83 8.89 10.01 -5.35
CA MET A 83 7.90 8.94 -5.24
C MET A 83 7.71 8.26 -6.59
N SER A 84 7.80 6.94 -6.60
CA SER A 84 7.62 6.15 -7.83
C SER A 84 6.85 4.87 -7.56
N VAL A 85 6.00 4.50 -8.51
CA VAL A 85 5.31 3.21 -8.59
C VAL A 85 6.10 2.31 -9.52
N PHE A 86 6.53 1.15 -9.03
CA PHE A 86 7.41 0.26 -9.79
C PHE A 86 6.69 -0.94 -10.40
N ALA A 87 5.54 -1.34 -9.84
CA ALA A 87 4.79 -2.50 -10.27
C ALA A 87 3.31 -2.36 -9.88
N TRP A 88 2.47 -3.12 -10.58
CA TRP A 88 1.06 -3.31 -10.27
C TRP A 88 0.66 -4.75 -10.65
N ALA A 89 -0.41 -5.25 -10.06
CA ALA A 89 -1.02 -6.53 -10.41
C ALA A 89 -2.52 -6.49 -10.09
N PRO A 90 -3.38 -7.17 -10.87
CA PRO A 90 -4.77 -7.34 -10.52
C PRO A 90 -4.91 -8.27 -9.29
N VAL A 91 -5.80 -7.92 -8.37
CA VAL A 91 -6.05 -8.67 -7.13
C VAL A 91 -7.56 -8.87 -6.94
N PRO A 92 -7.99 -9.89 -6.16
CA PRO A 92 -9.40 -10.07 -5.79
C PRO A 92 -9.99 -8.81 -5.15
N ARG A 93 -11.31 -8.61 -5.30
CA ARG A 93 -12.02 -7.42 -4.78
C ARG A 93 -11.96 -7.31 -3.25
N ASP A 94 -11.88 -8.44 -2.55
CA ASP A 94 -11.75 -8.54 -1.10
C ASP A 94 -10.30 -8.44 -0.59
N PHE A 95 -9.33 -8.27 -1.49
CA PHE A 95 -7.92 -8.18 -1.11
C PHE A 95 -7.63 -6.90 -0.31
N SER A 96 -7.11 -7.07 0.90
CA SER A 96 -6.56 -5.97 1.70
C SER A 96 -5.05 -6.06 1.80
N ALA A 97 -4.35 -5.02 1.29
CA ALA A 97 -2.90 -4.92 1.42
C ALA A 97 -2.43 -4.89 2.88
N ARG A 98 -3.32 -4.52 3.83
CA ARG A 98 -3.02 -4.53 5.26
C ARG A 98 -3.06 -5.94 5.84
N HIS A 99 -4.14 -6.67 5.59
CA HIS A 99 -4.42 -7.97 6.22
C HIS A 99 -3.73 -9.13 5.52
N ALA A 100 -3.46 -9.03 4.21
CA ALA A 100 -2.67 -10.02 3.48
C ALA A 100 -1.16 -9.94 3.78
N CYS A 101 -0.70 -8.90 4.48
CA CYS A 101 0.71 -8.66 4.74
C CYS A 101 1.21 -9.58 5.87
N SER A 102 2.05 -10.56 5.56
CA SER A 102 2.56 -11.55 6.53
C SER A 102 3.71 -11.01 7.40
N MET A 103 4.58 -10.20 6.82
CA MET A 103 5.78 -9.68 7.50
C MET A 103 6.17 -8.32 6.94
N ARG A 104 6.83 -7.51 7.76
CA ARG A 104 7.47 -6.26 7.36
C ARG A 104 8.92 -6.26 7.78
N ILE A 105 9.79 -5.76 6.91
CA ILE A 105 11.21 -5.59 7.18
C ILE A 105 11.51 -4.10 7.20
N TYR A 106 12.06 -3.63 8.31
CA TYR A 106 12.50 -2.24 8.47
C TYR A 106 14.03 -2.20 8.55
N LYS A 107 14.61 -1.16 7.95
CA LYS A 107 16.05 -0.88 8.01
C LYS A 107 16.27 0.51 8.58
N TYR A 108 16.98 0.58 9.69
CA TYR A 108 17.41 1.84 10.30
C TYR A 108 18.87 2.09 9.95
N SER A 109 19.14 3.24 9.32
CA SER A 109 20.49 3.72 9.05
C SER A 109 20.80 4.85 10.02
N MET A 110 21.82 4.67 10.86
CA MET A 110 22.23 5.65 11.86
C MET A 110 23.74 5.93 11.72
N PRO A 111 24.21 7.17 11.98
CA PRO A 111 25.64 7.45 12.07
C PRO A 111 26.31 6.59 13.15
N LYS A 112 27.51 6.07 12.89
CA LYS A 112 28.22 5.20 13.84
C LYS A 112 28.60 5.93 15.14
N ALA A 113 29.04 7.19 15.05
CA ALA A 113 29.48 8.00 16.20
C ALA A 113 30.30 7.19 17.22
N ASN A 114 29.94 7.25 18.50
CA ASN A 114 30.50 6.48 19.61
C ASN A 114 29.67 5.22 19.95
N LEU A 115 28.83 4.73 19.04
CA LEU A 115 27.99 3.56 19.27
C LEU A 115 28.83 2.28 19.38
N ASN A 116 28.61 1.52 20.46
CA ASN A 116 29.23 0.22 20.66
C ASN A 116 28.41 -0.87 19.95
N ILE A 117 28.84 -1.21 18.73
CA ILE A 117 28.14 -2.18 17.86
C ILE A 117 27.99 -3.56 18.50
N GLU A 118 28.98 -4.01 19.28
CA GLU A 118 28.92 -5.32 19.92
C GLU A 118 27.84 -5.36 21.01
N ARG A 119 27.73 -4.31 21.83
CA ARG A 119 26.64 -4.17 22.80
C ARG A 119 25.28 -4.06 22.10
N MET A 120 25.19 -3.32 21.00
CA MET A 120 23.94 -3.22 20.23
C MET A 120 23.51 -4.57 19.65
N ARG A 121 24.46 -5.38 19.15
CA ARG A 121 24.16 -6.74 18.66
C ARG A 121 23.63 -7.63 19.78
N ARG A 122 24.28 -7.64 20.94
CA ARG A 122 23.84 -8.41 22.11
C ARG A 122 22.44 -7.98 22.57
N ALA A 123 22.19 -6.68 22.68
CA ALA A 123 20.88 -6.15 23.04
C ALA A 123 19.81 -6.49 21.99
N GLY A 124 20.13 -6.37 20.70
CA GLY A 124 19.21 -6.70 19.61
C GLY A 124 18.83 -8.17 19.57
N ALA A 125 19.76 -9.08 19.89
CA ALA A 125 19.47 -10.51 19.99
C ALA A 125 18.41 -10.83 21.06
N LEU A 126 18.36 -10.05 22.15
CA LEU A 126 17.35 -10.20 23.20
C LEU A 126 15.94 -9.79 22.75
N LEU A 127 15.81 -8.98 21.69
CA LEU A 127 14.52 -8.56 21.14
C LEU A 127 13.91 -9.60 20.18
N VAL A 128 14.67 -10.62 19.77
CA VAL A 128 14.18 -11.65 18.85
C VAL A 128 13.25 -12.60 19.60
N GLY A 129 12.09 -12.89 19.01
CA GLY A 129 11.09 -13.80 19.58
C GLY A 129 9.79 -13.10 19.94
N ILE A 130 9.00 -13.74 20.80
CA ILE A 130 7.70 -13.24 21.26
C ILE A 130 7.91 -12.67 22.66
N HIS A 131 7.72 -11.36 22.81
CA HIS A 131 7.90 -10.64 24.07
C HIS A 131 6.78 -9.62 24.26
N ASP A 132 6.60 -9.18 25.50
CA ASP A 132 5.77 -8.03 25.82
C ASP A 132 6.51 -6.72 25.51
N PHE A 133 6.12 -6.08 24.41
CA PHE A 133 6.71 -4.83 23.94
C PHE A 133 5.91 -3.57 24.34
N ARG A 134 5.02 -3.62 25.33
CA ARG A 134 4.21 -2.46 25.75
C ARG A 134 5.05 -1.22 26.06
N ASN A 135 6.22 -1.39 26.67
CA ASN A 135 7.15 -0.30 26.99
C ASN A 135 7.82 0.35 25.76
N PHE A 136 7.70 -0.27 24.57
CA PHE A 136 8.20 0.28 23.30
C PHE A 136 7.12 0.99 22.48
N CYS A 137 5.89 1.05 23.00
CA CYS A 137 4.77 1.71 22.35
C CYS A 137 4.35 2.96 23.12
N GLN A 138 3.89 3.98 22.40
CA GLN A 138 3.15 5.07 23.03
C GLN A 138 1.75 4.58 23.37
N VAL A 139 1.37 4.63 24.65
CA VAL A 139 0.02 4.27 25.09
C VAL A 139 -0.93 5.42 24.75
N SER A 140 -1.79 5.19 23.77
CA SER A 140 -2.97 6.03 23.54
C SER A 140 -3.99 5.73 24.63
N GLN A 141 -4.49 6.76 25.33
CA GLN A 141 -5.54 6.61 26.35
C GLN A 141 -6.84 5.98 25.82
N ASN A 142 -7.00 5.88 24.48
CA ASN A 142 -8.23 5.41 23.82
C ASN A 142 -8.07 4.07 23.06
N LEU A 143 -6.92 3.39 23.14
CA LEU A 143 -6.80 2.04 22.56
C LEU A 143 -6.88 0.98 23.65
N GLN A 144 -8.02 0.30 23.74
CA GLN A 144 -8.07 -1.04 24.31
C GLN A 144 -7.10 -1.90 23.48
N LEU A 145 -6.03 -2.38 24.13
CA LEU A 145 -5.14 -3.37 23.54
C LEU A 145 -5.99 -4.62 23.27
N CYS A 146 -6.36 -4.87 22.01
CA CYS A 146 -6.81 -6.20 21.61
C CYS A 146 -5.61 -7.13 21.77
N LEU A 147 -5.63 -7.90 22.86
CA LEU A 147 -4.88 -9.13 23.03
C LEU A 147 -5.39 -10.17 22.04
#